data_AF-A0A7S3T392-F1
#
_entry.id   AF-A0A7S3T392-F1
#
_cell.length_a   1.000
_cell.length_b   1.000
_cell.length_c   1.000
_cell.angle_alpha   90.00
_cell.angle_beta   90.00
_cell.angle_gamma   90.00
#
_symmetry.space_group_name_H-M   'P 1'
#
loop_
_entity.id
_entity.type
_entity.pdbx_description
1 polymer ?
#
loop_
_entity_poly.entity_id
_entity_poly.type
_entity_poly.pdbx_seq_one_letter_code
_entity_poly.pdbx_strand_id
1 'polypeptide(L)'
;KGVLVLSDALNHRSIVEGVRLSGATVRAFEHNSMPALEAQLKRAVEEGQPDGKPWRKVFVVVEGIYSMEGDFCRLREIVTLKNRYKAYLYLDEAHSIGAVGPNGRGVTELFGVPTSEVDVMMGTFTKSFGSAGGYVAASRAVINALRAGAPGSVFGAAMAPPCAA
;
A
#
# COMPACT_ATOMS: atom_id res chain seq x y z
N LYS A 1 -3.47 -10.48 -14.31
CA LYS A 1 -4.02 -9.86 -15.54
C LYS A 1 -5.23 -9.00 -15.19
N GLY A 2 -5.36 -7.81 -15.79
CA GLY A 2 -6.46 -6.85 -15.53
C GLY A 2 -6.38 -6.11 -14.20
N VAL A 3 -5.18 -5.94 -13.64
CA VAL A 3 -4.95 -5.14 -12.42
C VAL A 3 -4.08 -3.94 -12.79
N LEU A 4 -4.49 -2.75 -12.38
CA LEU A 4 -3.72 -1.52 -12.48
C LEU A 4 -3.21 -1.15 -11.09
N VAL A 5 -1.94 -0.76 -11.02
CA VAL A 5 -1.31 -0.19 -9.83
C VAL A 5 -0.90 1.24 -10.14
N LEU A 6 -1.47 2.19 -9.41
CA LEU A 6 -1.08 3.58 -9.35
C LEU A 6 -0.11 3.74 -8.19
N SER A 7 1.18 3.85 -8.51
CA SER A 7 2.26 3.96 -7.52
C SER A 7 2.70 5.41 -7.39
N ASP A 8 2.86 5.91 -6.17
CA ASP A 8 3.59 7.15 -5.96
C ASP A 8 5.00 7.02 -6.56
N ALA A 9 5.50 8.10 -7.16
CA ALA A 9 6.80 8.12 -7.83
C ALA A 9 7.98 7.85 -6.88
N LEU A 10 7.84 8.14 -5.58
CA LEU A 10 8.89 7.97 -4.58
C LEU A 10 8.69 6.72 -3.70
N ASN A 11 7.76 5.83 -4.06
CA ASN A 11 7.56 4.59 -3.32
C ASN A 11 8.85 3.76 -3.22
N HIS A 12 9.03 3.18 -2.04
CA HIS A 12 10.19 2.40 -1.65
C HIS A 12 10.45 1.25 -2.64
N ARG A 13 11.72 0.95 -2.84
CA ARG A 13 12.17 -0.04 -3.84
C ARG A 13 11.51 -1.41 -3.68
N SER A 14 11.22 -1.84 -2.45
CA SER A 14 10.52 -3.11 -2.20
C SER A 14 9.12 -3.13 -2.80
N ILE A 15 8.38 -2.01 -2.76
CA ILE A 15 7.07 -1.86 -3.38
C ILE A 15 7.23 -1.95 -4.90
N VAL A 16 8.16 -1.18 -5.47
CA VAL A 16 8.39 -1.14 -6.92
C VAL A 16 8.70 -2.53 -7.47
N GLU A 17 9.62 -3.26 -6.84
CA GLU A 17 9.96 -4.62 -7.26
C GLU A 17 8.81 -5.61 -7.02
N GLY A 18 8.10 -5.52 -5.90
CA GLY A 18 6.94 -6.37 -5.62
C GLY A 18 5.82 -6.20 -6.65
N VAL A 19 5.51 -4.96 -7.04
CA VAL A 19 4.53 -4.66 -8.08
C VAL A 19 5.02 -5.17 -9.44
N ARG A 20 6.30 -5.01 -9.77
CA ARG A 20 6.88 -5.52 -11.03
C ARG A 20 6.75 -7.04 -11.14
N LEU A 21 7.05 -7.76 -10.06
CA LEU A 21 6.92 -9.23 -9.99
C LEU A 21 5.47 -9.71 -10.09
N SER A 22 4.49 -8.88 -9.72
CA SER A 22 3.07 -9.24 -9.79
C SER A 22 2.51 -9.37 -11.22
N GLY A 23 3.20 -8.80 -12.21
CA GLY A 23 2.72 -8.72 -13.60
C GLY A 23 1.48 -7.82 -13.78
N ALA A 24 1.20 -6.93 -12.81
CA ALA A 24 0.20 -5.88 -12.95
C ALA A 24 0.68 -4.78 -13.91
N THR A 25 -0.26 -4.05 -14.51
CA THR A 25 0.08 -2.81 -15.21
C THR A 25 0.36 -1.74 -14.17
N VAL A 26 1.46 -1.01 -14.32
CA VAL A 26 1.89 0.02 -13.37
C VAL A 26 1.87 1.37 -14.05
N ARG A 27 1.35 2.38 -13.36
CA ARG A 27 1.49 3.78 -13.73
C ARG A 27 1.97 4.53 -12.49
N ALA A 28 3.11 5.21 -12.60
CA ALA A 28 3.53 6.13 -11.57
C ALA A 28 2.71 7.42 -11.67
N PHE A 29 2.36 8.01 -10.53
CA PHE A 29 1.87 9.38 -10.47
C PHE A 29 2.87 10.26 -9.72
N GLU A 30 2.85 11.55 -10.01
CA GLU A 30 3.75 12.53 -9.38
C GLU A 30 3.60 12.50 -7.86
N HIS A 31 4.74 12.55 -7.18
CA HIS A 31 4.82 12.39 -5.73
C HIS A 31 3.85 13.32 -4.99
N ASN A 32 3.03 12.73 -4.12
CA ASN A 32 2.08 13.42 -3.25
C ASN A 32 1.09 14.37 -3.99
N SER A 33 0.93 14.21 -5.31
CA SER A 33 0.10 15.06 -6.18
C SER A 33 -1.30 14.46 -6.36
N MET A 34 -2.27 14.95 -5.59
CA MET A 34 -3.67 14.51 -5.69
C MET A 34 -4.31 14.77 -7.06
N PRO A 35 -4.02 15.90 -7.76
CA PRO A 35 -4.48 16.10 -9.13
C PRO A 35 -3.93 15.03 -10.10
N ALA A 36 -2.65 14.66 -9.97
CA ALA A 36 -2.06 13.61 -10.80
C ALA A 36 -2.69 12.24 -10.52
N LEU A 37 -2.91 11.91 -9.23
CA LEU A 37 -3.60 10.69 -8.82
C LEU A 37 -5.04 10.65 -9.35
N GLU A 38 -5.82 11.72 -9.18
CA GLU A 38 -7.19 11.80 -9.67
C GLU A 38 -7.26 11.69 -11.20
N ALA A 39 -6.33 12.32 -11.93
CA ALA A 39 -6.23 12.18 -13.38
C ALA A 39 -5.99 10.72 -13.81
N GLN A 40 -5.10 9.99 -13.12
CA GLN A 40 -4.85 8.58 -13.41
C GLN A 40 -6.05 7.68 -13.07
N LEU A 41 -6.72 7.95 -11.95
CA LEU A 41 -7.93 7.21 -11.55
C LEU A 41 -9.07 7.42 -12.54
N LYS A 42 -9.32 8.68 -12.94
CA LYS A 42 -10.31 9.04 -13.96
C LYS A 42 -10.01 8.32 -15.27
N ARG A 43 -8.76 8.40 -15.73
CA ARG A 43 -8.30 7.71 -16.95
C ARG A 43 -8.49 6.19 -16.87
N ALA A 44 -8.22 5.59 -15.71
CA ALA A 44 -8.41 4.15 -15.51
C ALA A 44 -9.88 3.74 -15.68
N VAL A 45 -10.81 4.56 -15.18
CA VAL A 45 -12.26 4.31 -15.31
C VAL A 45 -12.76 4.54 -16.73
N GLU A 46 -12.29 5.61 -17.40
CA GLU A 46 -12.76 6.01 -18.73
C GLU A 46 -12.18 5.15 -19.86
N GLU A 47 -10.86 4.88 -19.85
CA GLU A 47 -10.18 4.17 -20.93
C GLU A 47 -10.09 2.65 -20.70
N GLY A 48 -10.12 2.21 -19.44
CA GLY A 48 -9.91 0.80 -19.11
C GLY A 48 -8.50 0.29 -19.45
N GLN A 49 -8.43 -0.99 -19.80
CA GLN A 49 -7.23 -1.71 -20.21
C GLN A 49 -6.89 -1.41 -21.68
N PRO A 50 -5.65 -1.68 -22.15
CA PRO A 50 -5.27 -1.48 -23.56
C PRO A 50 -6.16 -2.22 -24.58
N ASP A 51 -6.82 -3.32 -24.18
CA ASP A 51 -7.75 -4.07 -25.01
C ASP A 51 -9.21 -3.57 -24.89
N GLY A 52 -9.43 -2.40 -24.27
CA GLY A 52 -10.73 -1.75 -24.10
C GLY A 52 -11.59 -2.30 -22.97
N LYS A 53 -11.14 -3.32 -22.23
CA LYS A 53 -11.90 -3.89 -21.11
C LYS A 53 -11.73 -3.06 -19.83
N PRO A 54 -12.72 -2.97 -18.95
CA PRO A 54 -12.54 -2.32 -17.66
C PRO A 54 -11.46 -3.02 -16.82
N TRP A 55 -10.77 -2.27 -15.96
CA TRP A 55 -9.87 -2.87 -14.98
C TRP A 55 -10.65 -3.72 -13.98
N ARG A 56 -10.12 -4.90 -13.66
CA ARG A 56 -10.72 -5.76 -12.62
C ARG A 56 -10.48 -5.19 -11.22
N LYS A 57 -9.29 -4.64 -11.01
CA LYS A 57 -8.91 -3.94 -9.76
C LYS A 57 -7.96 -2.80 -10.10
N VAL A 58 -8.12 -1.69 -9.40
CA VAL A 58 -7.19 -0.56 -9.41
C VAL A 58 -6.68 -0.37 -7.99
N PHE A 59 -5.38 -0.38 -7.80
CA PHE A 59 -4.73 -0.13 -6.50
C PHE A 59 -4.04 1.22 -6.53
N VAL A 60 -4.20 2.00 -5.48
CA VAL A 60 -3.35 3.14 -5.13
C VAL A 60 -2.36 2.65 -4.09
N VAL A 61 -1.07 2.90 -4.31
CA VAL A 61 0.01 2.41 -3.45
C VAL A 61 0.85 3.61 -3.02
N VAL A 62 0.95 3.81 -1.71
CA VAL A 62 1.65 4.94 -1.09
C VAL A 62 2.36 4.52 0.20
N GLU A 63 3.33 5.33 0.63
CA GLU A 63 3.92 5.25 1.97
C GLU A 63 3.23 6.25 2.91
N GLY A 64 3.10 5.88 4.19
CA GLY A 64 2.62 6.78 5.23
C GLY A 64 3.54 7.97 5.41
N ILE A 65 4.83 7.68 5.60
CA ILE A 65 5.95 8.63 5.62
C ILE A 65 6.98 8.16 4.60
N TYR A 66 7.36 9.02 3.67
CA TYR A 66 8.36 8.69 2.66
C TYR A 66 9.77 8.78 3.26
N SER A 67 10.55 7.71 3.08
CA SER A 67 11.78 7.49 3.85
C SER A 67 12.88 8.54 3.65
N MET A 68 12.96 9.16 2.48
CA MET A 68 14.04 10.09 2.13
C MET A 68 13.63 11.54 2.37
N GLU A 69 12.38 11.88 2.05
CA GLU A 69 11.81 13.23 2.15
C GLU A 69 11.30 13.52 3.56
N GLY A 70 10.89 12.48 4.30
CA GLY A 70 10.31 12.60 5.64
C GLY A 70 8.93 13.24 5.66
N ASP A 71 8.29 13.41 4.50
CA ASP A 71 6.96 13.98 4.39
C ASP A 71 5.86 12.91 4.47
N PHE A 72 4.64 13.36 4.77
CA PHE A 72 3.48 12.50 4.91
C PHE A 72 2.70 12.41 3.61
N CYS A 73 2.13 11.24 3.32
CA CYS A 73 1.09 11.17 2.30
C CYS A 73 -0.17 11.94 2.71
N ARG A 74 -0.91 12.43 1.72
CA ARG A 74 -2.23 13.07 1.89
C ARG A 74 -3.35 12.04 2.13
N LEU A 75 -3.24 11.25 3.20
CA LEU A 75 -4.07 10.05 3.42
C LEU A 75 -5.59 10.31 3.33
N ARG A 76 -6.10 11.41 3.91
CA ARG A 76 -7.54 11.76 3.84
C ARG A 76 -8.02 12.01 2.41
N GLU A 77 -7.20 12.70 1.62
CA GLU A 77 -7.51 13.01 0.21
C GLU A 77 -7.44 11.74 -0.63
N ILE A 78 -6.43 10.90 -0.41
CA ILE A 78 -6.28 9.59 -1.06
C ILE A 78 -7.48 8.70 -0.76
N VAL A 79 -7.93 8.63 0.50
CA VAL A 79 -9.14 7.89 0.91
C VAL A 79 -10.37 8.39 0.16
N THR A 80 -10.53 9.71 0.07
CA THR A 80 -11.65 10.33 -0.66
C THR A 80 -11.64 9.93 -2.14
N LEU A 81 -10.47 9.99 -2.79
CA LEU A 81 -10.31 9.62 -4.19
C LEU A 81 -10.51 8.11 -4.40
N LYS A 82 -9.94 7.23 -3.56
CA LYS A 82 -10.16 5.78 -3.73
C LYS A 82 -11.64 5.41 -3.61
N ASN A 83 -12.37 6.05 -2.70
CA ASN A 83 -13.80 5.76 -2.51
C ASN A 83 -14.62 6.27 -3.71
N ARG A 84 -14.31 7.48 -4.22
CA ARG A 84 -14.94 8.03 -5.43
C ARG A 84 -14.75 7.12 -6.65
N TYR A 85 -13.54 6.61 -6.87
CA TYR A 85 -13.20 5.82 -8.05
C TYR A 85 -13.24 4.30 -7.82
N LYS A 86 -13.69 3.84 -6.65
CA LYS A 86 -13.77 2.43 -6.25
C LYS A 86 -12.44 1.68 -6.40
N ALA A 87 -11.34 2.36 -6.06
CA ALA A 87 -10.00 1.78 -6.02
C ALA A 87 -9.70 1.20 -4.63
N TYR A 88 -8.69 0.34 -4.57
CA TYR A 88 -8.13 -0.21 -3.34
C TYR A 88 -6.91 0.62 -2.90
N LEU A 89 -6.65 0.70 -1.60
CA LEU A 89 -5.47 1.38 -1.04
C LEU A 89 -4.52 0.37 -0.38
N TYR A 90 -3.27 0.39 -0.83
CA TYR A 90 -2.14 -0.20 -0.13
C TYR A 90 -1.34 0.92 0.53
N LEU A 91 -1.18 0.84 1.85
CA LEU A 91 -0.44 1.80 2.65
C LEU A 91 0.75 1.11 3.33
N ASP A 92 1.96 1.57 3.04
CA ASP A 92 3.16 1.17 3.76
C ASP A 92 3.38 2.08 4.97
N GLU A 93 3.22 1.55 6.16
CA GLU A 93 3.41 2.24 7.44
C GLU A 93 4.82 2.04 8.02
N ALA A 94 5.81 1.53 7.26
CA ALA A 94 7.10 1.15 7.81
C ALA A 94 7.82 2.28 8.58
N HIS A 95 7.71 3.53 8.13
CA HIS A 95 8.30 4.70 8.81
C HIS A 95 7.39 5.40 9.82
N SER A 96 6.11 5.05 9.85
CA SER A 96 5.09 5.73 10.66
C SER A 96 4.58 4.89 11.84
N ILE A 97 4.46 3.57 11.68
CA ILE A 97 4.08 2.68 12.78
C ILE A 97 5.12 2.74 13.91
N GLY A 98 4.65 2.89 15.14
CA GLY A 98 5.45 3.11 16.34
C GLY A 98 6.07 4.52 16.46
N ALA A 99 6.02 5.34 15.41
CA ALA A 99 6.64 6.67 15.39
C ALA A 99 5.63 7.82 15.52
N VAL A 100 4.45 7.70 14.92
CA VAL A 100 3.43 8.76 14.89
C VAL A 100 2.05 8.27 15.29
N GLY A 101 1.18 9.23 15.61
CA GLY A 101 -0.14 8.98 16.22
C GLY A 101 -0.04 8.95 17.75
N PRO A 102 -1.09 9.34 18.48
CA PRO A 102 -1.09 9.39 19.95
C PRO A 102 -0.66 8.09 20.64
N ASN A 103 -0.92 6.93 20.01
CA ASN A 103 -0.53 5.62 20.53
C ASN A 103 0.48 4.91 19.60
N GLY A 104 1.14 5.64 18.69
CA GLY A 104 2.11 5.07 17.76
C GLY A 104 1.47 4.17 16.68
N ARG A 105 0.18 4.33 16.37
CA ARG A 105 -0.51 3.45 15.39
C ARG A 105 -0.30 3.86 13.94
N GLY A 106 0.53 4.86 13.68
CA GLY A 106 0.88 5.29 12.32
C GLY A 106 0.01 6.41 11.79
N VAL A 107 0.08 6.63 10.47
CA VAL A 107 -0.56 7.79 9.83
C VAL A 107 -2.08 7.73 9.83
N THR A 108 -2.65 6.51 9.87
CA THR A 108 -4.09 6.33 10.04
C THR A 108 -4.59 6.96 11.34
N GLU A 109 -3.92 6.72 12.46
CA GLU A 109 -4.27 7.31 13.75
C GLU A 109 -3.95 8.80 13.81
N LEU A 110 -2.78 9.21 13.29
CA LEU A 110 -2.38 10.63 13.24
C LEU A 110 -3.42 11.50 12.51
N PHE A 111 -3.92 11.01 11.37
CA PHE A 111 -4.89 11.74 10.56
C PHE A 111 -6.35 11.38 10.88
N GLY A 112 -6.62 10.56 11.89
CA GLY A 112 -7.98 10.14 12.25
C GLY A 112 -8.72 9.41 11.12
N VAL A 113 -7.99 8.69 10.28
CA VAL A 113 -8.54 7.85 9.21
C VAL A 113 -8.72 6.44 9.78
N PRO A 114 -9.94 5.89 9.79
CA PRO A 114 -10.16 4.52 10.25
C PRO A 114 -9.34 3.53 9.43
N THR A 115 -8.72 2.54 10.07
CA THR A 115 -7.96 1.50 9.35
C THR A 115 -8.83 0.69 8.38
N SER A 116 -10.14 0.67 8.57
CA SER A 116 -11.11 0.08 7.62
C SER A 116 -11.17 0.80 6.26
N GLU A 117 -10.65 2.03 6.17
CA GLU A 117 -10.49 2.74 4.90
C GLU A 117 -9.22 2.36 4.14
N VAL A 118 -8.39 1.47 4.69
CA VAL A 118 -7.16 0.98 4.05
C VAL A 118 -7.29 -0.51 3.80
N ASP A 119 -7.22 -0.92 2.54
CA ASP A 119 -7.48 -2.32 2.14
C ASP A 119 -6.32 -3.26 2.51
N VAL A 120 -5.08 -2.75 2.40
CA VAL A 120 -3.87 -3.47 2.77
C VAL A 120 -2.91 -2.49 3.46
N MET A 121 -2.51 -2.83 4.69
CA MET A 121 -1.45 -2.13 5.40
C MET A 121 -0.22 -3.02 5.46
N MET A 122 0.95 -2.46 5.22
CA MET A 122 2.22 -3.14 5.40
C MET A 122 3.04 -2.40 6.46
N GLY A 123 3.84 -3.12 7.23
CA GLY A 123 4.80 -2.50 8.14
C GLY A 123 6.00 -3.40 8.38
N THR A 124 6.98 -2.85 9.09
CA THR A 124 8.22 -3.54 9.44
C THR A 124 8.42 -3.58 10.95
N PHE A 125 9.05 -4.64 11.44
CA PHE A 125 9.55 -4.72 12.81
C PHE A 125 10.96 -4.15 12.97
N THR A 126 11.66 -3.86 11.88
CA THR A 126 13.09 -3.47 11.88
C THR A 126 13.37 -2.00 12.20
N LYS A 127 12.33 -1.19 12.42
CA LYS A 127 12.46 0.27 12.67
C LYS A 127 12.04 0.58 14.10
N SER A 128 10.88 1.21 14.30
CA SER A 128 10.37 1.62 15.61
C SER A 128 10.29 0.47 16.62
N PHE A 129 10.11 -0.77 16.15
CA PHE A 129 10.00 -1.95 17.01
C PHE A 129 11.34 -2.65 17.32
N GLY A 130 12.46 -2.25 16.72
CA GLY A 130 13.80 -2.75 17.08
C GLY A 130 14.02 -4.27 16.93
N SER A 131 13.25 -4.94 16.08
CA SER A 131 13.28 -6.40 15.89
C SER A 131 13.55 -6.77 14.41
N ALA A 132 13.14 -7.95 13.95
CA ALA A 132 13.36 -8.46 12.60
C ALA A 132 12.04 -8.82 11.89
N GLY A 133 12.01 -8.61 10.57
CA GLY A 133 10.90 -9.00 9.69
C GLY A 133 9.83 -7.92 9.50
N GLY A 134 8.68 -8.32 8.96
CA GLY A 134 7.59 -7.40 8.63
C GLY A 134 6.24 -8.11 8.58
N TYR A 135 5.18 -7.33 8.39
CA TYR A 135 3.81 -7.82 8.44
C TYR A 135 2.95 -7.17 7.36
N VAL A 136 1.86 -7.85 7.04
CA VAL A 136 0.75 -7.32 6.25
C VAL A 136 -0.53 -7.49 7.06
N ALA A 137 -1.29 -6.41 7.20
CA ALA A 137 -2.60 -6.40 7.81
C ALA A 137 -3.66 -6.09 6.75
N ALA A 138 -4.66 -6.96 6.63
CA ALA A 138 -5.75 -6.86 5.67
C ALA A 138 -6.91 -7.74 6.14
N SER A 139 -8.00 -7.80 5.36
CA SER A 139 -9.09 -8.74 5.64
C SER A 139 -8.59 -10.20 5.69
N ARG A 140 -9.26 -11.04 6.49
CA ARG A 140 -8.92 -12.46 6.62
C ARG A 140 -8.86 -13.18 5.27
N ALA A 141 -9.76 -12.84 4.36
CA ALA A 141 -9.76 -13.41 3.01
C ALA A 141 -8.48 -13.07 2.23
N VAL A 142 -8.01 -11.82 2.32
CA VAL A 142 -6.75 -11.38 1.70
C VAL A 142 -5.56 -12.07 2.35
N ILE A 143 -5.48 -12.10 3.69
CA ILE A 143 -4.38 -12.76 4.40
C ILE A 143 -4.31 -14.26 4.08
N ASN A 144 -5.44 -14.96 4.02
CA ASN A 144 -5.47 -16.38 3.65
C ASN A 144 -4.99 -16.59 2.21
N ALA A 145 -5.41 -15.74 1.27
CA ALA A 145 -4.95 -15.81 -0.12
C ALA A 145 -3.43 -15.56 -0.24
N LEU A 146 -2.89 -14.58 0.51
CA LEU A 146 -1.45 -14.31 0.55
C LEU A 146 -0.67 -15.49 1.14
N ARG A 147 -1.14 -16.07 2.25
CA ARG A 147 -0.48 -17.23 2.87
C ARG A 147 -0.46 -18.46 1.97
N ALA A 148 -1.50 -18.66 1.17
CA ALA A 148 -1.62 -19.80 0.27
C ALA A 148 -0.86 -19.62 -1.06
N GLY A 149 -0.67 -18.37 -1.52
CA GLY A 149 -0.22 -18.10 -2.89
C GLY A 149 1.08 -17.29 -3.02
N ALA A 150 1.51 -16.57 -1.99
CA ALA A 150 2.72 -15.75 -2.09
C ALA A 150 3.97 -16.61 -1.86
N PRO A 151 4.93 -16.68 -2.82
CA PRO A 151 6.13 -17.52 -2.69
C PRO A 151 6.92 -17.24 -1.40
N GLY A 152 7.04 -15.98 -0.99
CA GLY A 152 7.72 -15.59 0.24
C GLY A 152 7.04 -16.11 1.52
N SER A 153 5.73 -16.37 1.49
CA SER A 153 5.01 -16.98 2.60
C SER A 153 5.03 -18.51 2.55
N VAL A 154 5.01 -19.10 1.35
CA VAL A 154 4.91 -20.56 1.16
C VAL A 154 6.28 -21.24 1.31
N PHE A 155 7.33 -20.62 0.78
CA PHE A 155 8.68 -21.19 0.74
C PHE A 155 9.67 -20.50 1.70
N GLY A 156 9.24 -19.40 2.34
CA GLY A 156 10.05 -18.70 3.34
C GLY A 156 10.05 -19.42 4.68
N ALA A 157 11.18 -19.34 5.40
CA ALA A 157 11.23 -19.77 6.78
C ALA A 157 10.44 -18.80 7.67
N ALA A 158 9.76 -19.34 8.67
CA ALA A 158 9.08 -18.51 9.67
C ALA A 158 10.10 -17.68 10.47
N MET A 159 9.65 -16.53 10.94
CA MET A 159 10.42 -15.67 11.82
C MET A 159 10.76 -16.40 13.13
N ALA A 160 11.95 -16.15 13.67
CA ALA A 160 12.34 -16.69 14.97
C ALA A 160 11.36 -16.21 16.05
N PRO A 161 10.87 -17.09 16.96
CA PRO A 161 9.88 -16.70 17.96
C PRO A 161 10.23 -15.45 18.80
N PRO A 162 11.50 -15.22 19.22
CA PRO A 162 11.86 -14.01 19.97
C PRO A 162 11.69 -12.70 19.18
N CYS A 163 11.71 -12.75 17.84
CA CYS A 163 11.54 -11.54 17.03
C CYS A 163 10.06 -11.11 16.90
N ALA A 164 9.12 -12.01 17.20
CA ALA A 164 7.68 -11.76 17.13
C ALA A 164 7.03 -11.53 18.51
N ALA A 165 7.85 -11.46 19.57
CA ALA A 165 7.42 -11.30 20.96
C ALA A 165 7.07 -9.84 21.31
#